data_AF-A0A8S3FUF8-F1
#
_entry.id   AF-A0A8S3FUF8-F1
#
_cell.length_a   1.000
_cell.length_b   1.000
_cell.length_c   1.000
_cell.angle_alpha   90.00
_cell.angle_beta   90.00
_cell.angle_gamma   90.00
#
_symmetry.space_group_name_H-M   'P 1'
#
loop_
_entity.id
_entity.type
_entity.pdbx_description
1 polymer ?
#
loop_
_entity_poly.entity_id
_entity_poly.type
_entity_poly.pdbx_seq_one_letter_code
_entity_poly.pdbx_strand_id
1 'polypeptide(L)'
;MGYANVQYTILYYQYRDLSFQSFPFIGHPLQTDWISLPILHSFTNGFFSGIFWNLLEFNATQTILKMATDLMVPLASVAHLTDTHDVGFVIMSSFGHAYRLLKLPEYLQIIITAASSLSTRYSSEVRCIRSWDSKEGFLVIIDNMMNLELLFEASYQTNNQTWHNLAWQHANRTMYEHFRPDNSTYHVVEYNETDGSVIRKYTAQ
;
A
#
# COMPACT_ATOMS: atom_id res chain seq x y z
N MET A 1 8.63 -30.88 0.15
CA MET A 1 7.86 -29.63 -0.05
C MET A 1 8.84 -28.49 -0.25
N GLY A 2 8.63 -27.61 -1.23
CA GLY A 2 9.46 -26.41 -1.39
C GLY A 2 9.26 -25.42 -0.24
N TYR A 3 10.24 -24.57 0.03
CA TYR A 3 10.21 -23.60 1.14
C TYR A 3 8.93 -22.76 1.16
N ALA A 4 8.42 -22.34 0.00
CA ALA A 4 7.17 -21.58 -0.09
C ALA A 4 5.96 -22.33 0.51
N ASN A 5 5.82 -23.64 0.27
CA ASN A 5 4.71 -24.43 0.79
C ASN A 5 4.75 -24.49 2.34
N VAL A 6 5.97 -24.64 2.90
CA VAL A 6 6.16 -24.60 4.36
C VAL A 6 5.74 -23.25 4.92
N GLN A 7 6.18 -22.15 4.30
CA GLN A 7 5.85 -20.79 4.75
C GLN A 7 4.34 -20.49 4.63
N TYR A 8 3.68 -20.88 3.53
CA TYR A 8 2.23 -20.72 3.41
C TYR A 8 1.45 -21.55 4.42
N THR A 9 1.92 -22.75 4.73
CA THR A 9 1.32 -23.60 5.77
C THR A 9 1.39 -22.91 7.13
N ILE A 10 2.54 -22.33 7.49
CA ILE A 10 2.72 -21.56 8.73
C ILE A 10 1.76 -20.38 8.78
N LEU A 11 1.77 -19.53 7.74
CA LEU A 11 0.88 -18.37 7.64
C LEU A 11 -0.59 -18.78 7.78
N TYR A 12 -1.01 -19.81 7.07
CA TYR A 12 -2.40 -20.27 7.09
C TYR A 12 -2.82 -20.79 8.48
N TYR A 13 -2.01 -21.61 9.15
CA TYR A 13 -2.43 -22.21 10.42
C TYR A 13 -2.18 -21.33 11.65
N GLN A 14 -1.13 -20.52 11.66
CA GLN A 14 -0.79 -19.69 12.82
C GLN A 14 -1.47 -18.32 12.80
N TYR A 15 -1.73 -17.76 11.61
CA TYR A 15 -2.18 -16.38 11.47
C TYR A 15 -3.62 -16.26 10.96
N ARG A 16 -4.41 -17.34 10.87
CA ARG A 16 -5.82 -17.24 10.45
C ARG A 16 -6.82 -16.94 11.57
N ASP A 17 -6.48 -17.29 12.82
CA ASP A 17 -7.44 -17.38 13.94
C ASP A 17 -7.19 -16.35 15.07
N LEU A 18 -6.20 -15.44 14.94
CA LEU A 18 -5.86 -14.55 16.06
C LEU A 18 -6.93 -13.47 16.29
N SER A 19 -6.99 -13.03 17.54
CA SER A 19 -7.52 -11.74 17.93
C SER A 19 -6.42 -10.69 17.63
N PHE A 20 -6.33 -10.17 16.40
CA PHE A 20 -5.09 -9.57 15.92
C PHE A 20 -4.82 -8.14 16.42
N GLN A 21 -3.80 -8.01 17.28
CA GLN A 21 -3.04 -6.77 17.45
C GLN A 21 -1.87 -6.65 16.45
N SER A 22 -1.49 -7.74 15.75
CA SER A 22 -0.32 -7.80 14.86
C SER A 22 -0.53 -8.71 13.64
N PHE A 23 0.26 -8.49 12.58
CA PHE A 23 0.18 -9.17 11.28
C PHE A 23 1.56 -9.75 10.89
N PRO A 24 1.61 -10.84 10.10
CA PRO A 24 2.87 -11.41 9.64
C PRO A 24 3.59 -10.42 8.72
N PHE A 25 4.88 -10.17 9.01
CA PHE A 25 5.73 -9.22 8.29
C PHE A 25 6.79 -9.92 7.45
N ILE A 26 7.72 -10.62 8.11
CA ILE A 26 8.84 -11.31 7.46
C ILE A 26 8.98 -12.72 8.02
N GLY A 27 9.11 -13.70 7.11
CA GLY A 27 9.48 -15.08 7.42
C GLY A 27 10.84 -15.42 6.80
N HIS A 28 11.55 -16.36 7.42
CA HIS A 28 12.81 -16.88 6.88
C HIS A 28 12.57 -18.28 6.28
N PRO A 29 13.01 -18.58 5.04
CA PRO A 29 12.65 -19.84 4.35
C PRO A 29 12.98 -21.13 5.12
N LEU A 30 14.00 -21.07 5.98
CA LEU A 30 14.49 -22.18 6.79
C LEU A 30 13.94 -22.20 8.22
N GLN A 31 13.15 -21.21 8.61
CA GLN A 31 12.59 -21.09 9.96
C GLN A 31 11.08 -21.26 9.93
N THR A 32 10.52 -21.67 11.07
CA THR A 32 9.07 -21.84 11.24
C THR A 32 8.37 -20.61 11.81
N ASP A 33 9.15 -19.64 12.26
CA ASP A 33 8.64 -18.46 12.95
C ASP A 33 8.58 -17.28 11.99
N TRP A 34 7.57 -16.44 12.19
CA TRP A 34 7.39 -15.20 11.46
C TRP A 34 7.50 -14.03 12.42
N ILE A 35 8.21 -12.99 11.99
CA ILE A 35 8.17 -11.70 12.65
C ILE A 35 6.78 -11.11 12.39
N SER A 36 6.13 -10.66 13.47
CA SER A 36 4.85 -9.97 13.40
C SER A 36 4.98 -8.54 13.85
N LEU A 37 4.26 -7.63 13.19
CA LEU A 37 4.24 -6.22 13.54
C LEU A 37 2.83 -5.73 13.86
N PRO A 38 2.67 -4.75 14.76
CA PRO A 38 1.38 -4.13 15.02
C PRO A 38 0.74 -3.51 13.76
N ILE A 39 -0.58 -3.34 13.79
CA ILE A 39 -1.38 -2.83 12.65
C ILE A 39 -0.81 -1.55 12.03
N LEU A 40 -0.44 -0.57 12.85
CA LEU A 40 0.02 0.75 12.40
C LEU A 40 1.52 0.81 12.06
N HIS A 41 2.24 -0.30 12.17
CA HIS A 41 3.70 -0.31 12.13
C HIS A 41 4.30 -0.93 10.86
N SER A 42 3.49 -1.39 9.90
CA SER A 42 4.00 -2.00 8.67
C SER A 42 3.13 -1.76 7.44
N PHE A 43 3.79 -1.43 6.33
CA PHE A 43 3.19 -1.30 5.00
C PHE A 43 2.68 -2.63 4.42
N THR A 44 3.17 -3.77 4.94
CA THR A 44 2.82 -5.09 4.41
C THR A 44 1.51 -5.66 4.97
N ASN A 45 0.94 -5.04 6.00
CA ASN A 45 -0.17 -5.62 6.76
C ASN A 45 -1.41 -5.88 5.90
N GLY A 46 -1.62 -5.11 4.84
CA GLY A 46 -2.70 -5.33 3.87
C GLY A 46 -2.55 -6.59 3.02
N PHE A 47 -1.33 -7.03 2.74
CA PHE A 47 -1.09 -8.15 1.82
C PHE A 47 -1.64 -9.47 2.35
N PHE A 48 -1.52 -9.70 3.66
CA PHE A 48 -1.99 -10.95 4.25
C PHE A 48 -3.52 -11.07 4.16
N SER A 49 -4.26 -9.99 4.43
CA SER A 49 -5.71 -9.94 4.18
C SER A 49 -6.03 -10.12 2.69
N GLY A 50 -5.27 -9.46 1.79
CA GLY A 50 -5.44 -9.56 0.35
C GLY A 50 -5.34 -10.97 -0.22
N ILE A 51 -4.47 -11.82 0.35
CA ILE A 51 -4.39 -13.24 -0.03
C ILE A 51 -5.74 -13.94 0.15
N PHE A 52 -6.45 -13.70 1.25
CA PHE A 52 -7.75 -14.33 1.49
C PHE A 52 -8.85 -13.79 0.58
N TRP A 53 -8.80 -12.52 0.19
CA TRP A 53 -9.69 -11.99 -0.84
C TRP A 53 -9.45 -12.65 -2.20
N ASN A 54 -8.18 -12.84 -2.60
CA ASN A 54 -7.84 -13.57 -3.81
C ASN A 54 -8.30 -15.04 -3.75
N LEU A 55 -8.18 -15.69 -2.58
CA LEU A 55 -8.71 -17.05 -2.38
C LEU A 55 -10.24 -17.10 -2.47
N LEU A 56 -10.93 -16.06 -2.02
CA LEU A 56 -12.39 -15.97 -2.11
C LEU A 56 -12.86 -15.95 -3.58
N GLU A 57 -12.14 -15.23 -4.44
CA GLU A 57 -12.43 -15.20 -5.89
C GLU A 57 -12.20 -16.55 -6.55
N PHE A 58 -11.19 -17.28 -6.11
CA PHE A 58 -10.91 -18.62 -6.65
C PHE A 58 -11.94 -19.66 -6.19
N ASN A 59 -12.32 -19.64 -4.91
CA ASN A 59 -13.29 -20.56 -4.35
C ASN A 59 -14.12 -19.90 -3.24
N ALA A 60 -15.29 -19.40 -3.61
CA ALA A 60 -16.16 -18.67 -2.71
C ALA A 60 -16.78 -19.58 -1.64
N THR A 61 -16.27 -19.50 -0.41
CA THR A 61 -16.84 -20.17 0.76
C THR A 61 -17.08 -19.18 1.90
N GLN A 62 -18.08 -19.45 2.74
CA GLN A 62 -18.38 -18.60 3.89
C GLN A 62 -17.19 -18.50 4.86
N THR A 63 -16.41 -19.58 4.99
CA THR A 63 -15.21 -19.61 5.82
C THR A 63 -14.13 -18.67 5.30
N ILE A 64 -13.86 -18.67 3.98
CA ILE A 64 -12.87 -17.78 3.38
C ILE A 64 -13.34 -16.32 3.47
N LEU A 65 -14.62 -16.05 3.21
CA LEU A 65 -15.18 -14.70 3.33
C LEU A 65 -15.02 -14.16 4.75
N LYS A 66 -15.31 -14.99 5.76
CA LYS A 66 -15.12 -14.62 7.17
C LYS A 66 -13.65 -14.30 7.47
N MET A 67 -12.72 -15.16 7.06
CA MET A 67 -11.28 -14.92 7.27
C MET A 67 -10.80 -13.64 6.59
N ALA A 68 -11.18 -13.41 5.33
CA ALA A 68 -10.81 -12.21 4.58
C ALA A 68 -11.31 -10.93 5.28
N THR A 69 -12.55 -10.97 5.79
CA THR A 69 -13.18 -9.85 6.49
C THR A 69 -12.54 -9.60 7.85
N ASP A 70 -12.36 -10.64 8.67
CA ASP A 70 -11.82 -10.52 10.03
C ASP A 70 -10.37 -9.99 10.03
N LEU A 71 -9.56 -10.38 9.03
CA LEU A 71 -8.20 -9.88 8.85
C LEU A 71 -8.16 -8.46 8.28
N MET A 72 -9.17 -8.05 7.52
CA MET A 72 -9.25 -6.71 6.93
C MET A 72 -9.68 -5.66 7.95
N VAL A 73 -10.71 -5.94 8.75
CA VAL A 73 -11.38 -4.94 9.60
C VAL A 73 -10.41 -4.13 10.48
N PRO A 74 -9.42 -4.74 11.17
CA PRO A 74 -8.48 -3.99 12.00
C PRO A 74 -7.63 -2.97 11.22
N LEU A 75 -7.39 -3.22 9.93
CA LEU A 75 -6.59 -2.37 9.05
C LEU A 75 -7.29 -1.05 8.68
N ALA A 76 -8.59 -0.89 8.99
CA ALA A 76 -9.33 0.36 8.72
C ALA A 76 -8.63 1.60 9.31
N SER A 77 -7.99 1.43 10.47
CA SER A 77 -7.27 2.50 11.17
C SER A 77 -6.11 3.09 10.35
N VAL A 78 -5.53 2.32 9.41
CA VAL A 78 -4.43 2.77 8.53
C VAL A 78 -4.89 3.84 7.54
N ALA A 79 -6.19 3.91 7.22
CA ALA A 79 -6.73 4.92 6.32
C ALA A 79 -6.56 6.37 6.82
N HIS A 80 -6.27 6.55 8.12
CA HIS A 80 -6.07 7.86 8.73
C HIS A 80 -4.60 8.30 8.82
N LEU A 81 -3.64 7.45 8.41
CA LEU A 81 -2.22 7.81 8.45
C LEU A 81 -1.89 8.83 7.36
N THR A 82 -1.20 9.90 7.72
CA THR A 82 -0.81 11.00 6.83
C THR A 82 0.71 11.16 6.70
N ASP A 83 1.48 10.36 7.44
CA ASP A 83 2.94 10.37 7.55
C ASP A 83 3.64 9.36 6.62
N THR A 84 2.88 8.49 5.94
CA THR A 84 3.40 7.50 4.99
C THR A 84 2.61 7.47 3.68
N HIS A 85 3.30 7.15 2.58
CA HIS A 85 2.66 6.87 1.30
C HIS A 85 2.05 5.48 1.21
N ASP A 86 2.50 4.55 2.07
CA ASP A 86 2.15 3.12 2.03
C ASP A 86 0.71 2.80 2.45
N VAL A 87 -0.08 3.81 2.78
CA VAL A 87 -1.53 3.67 3.01
C VAL A 87 -2.19 3.02 1.79
N GLY A 88 -1.71 3.31 0.57
CA GLY A 88 -2.21 2.69 -0.65
C GLY A 88 -2.05 1.17 -0.64
N PHE A 89 -0.86 0.65 -0.31
CA PHE A 89 -0.61 -0.78 -0.21
C PHE A 89 -1.55 -1.45 0.78
N VAL A 90 -1.65 -0.90 2.00
CA VAL A 90 -2.44 -1.53 3.05
C VAL A 90 -3.93 -1.53 2.69
N ILE A 91 -4.45 -0.39 2.25
CA ILE A 91 -5.90 -0.21 2.02
C ILE A 91 -6.34 -0.86 0.71
N MET A 92 -5.60 -0.73 -0.38
CA MET A 92 -6.01 -1.35 -1.66
C MET A 92 -5.85 -2.87 -1.64
N SER A 93 -4.82 -3.39 -0.95
CA SER A 93 -4.66 -4.85 -0.77
C SER A 93 -5.72 -5.45 0.17
N SER A 94 -6.48 -4.64 0.90
CA SER A 94 -7.51 -5.11 1.85
C SER A 94 -8.91 -4.62 1.45
N PHE A 95 -9.27 -3.39 1.83
CA PHE A 95 -10.56 -2.77 1.51
C PHE A 95 -10.79 -2.58 0.00
N GLY A 96 -9.73 -2.37 -0.79
CA GLY A 96 -9.83 -2.31 -2.26
C GLY A 96 -10.38 -3.61 -2.86
N HIS A 97 -9.80 -4.75 -2.49
CA HIS A 97 -10.33 -6.07 -2.87
C HIS A 97 -11.76 -6.29 -2.37
N ALA A 98 -12.02 -6.00 -1.09
CA ALA A 98 -13.33 -6.20 -0.48
C ALA A 98 -14.42 -5.38 -1.19
N TYR A 99 -14.16 -4.10 -1.45
CA TYR A 99 -15.08 -3.22 -2.15
C TYR A 99 -15.28 -3.64 -3.62
N ARG A 100 -14.22 -4.07 -4.30
CA ARG A 100 -14.33 -4.59 -5.68
C ARG A 100 -15.32 -5.76 -5.77
N LEU A 101 -15.29 -6.67 -4.79
CA LEU A 101 -16.11 -7.88 -4.80
C LEU A 101 -17.51 -7.67 -4.22
N LEU A 102 -17.64 -6.92 -3.14
CA LEU A 102 -18.87 -6.83 -2.36
C LEU A 102 -19.63 -5.51 -2.55
N LYS A 103 -18.95 -4.47 -3.05
CA LYS A 103 -19.51 -3.13 -3.31
C LYS A 103 -20.22 -2.50 -2.10
N LEU A 104 -19.76 -2.83 -0.89
CA LEU A 104 -20.29 -2.29 0.35
C LEU A 104 -19.88 -0.81 0.55
N PRO A 105 -20.82 0.12 0.76
CA PRO A 105 -20.53 1.55 0.91
C PRO A 105 -19.53 1.89 2.02
N GLU A 106 -19.57 1.15 3.13
CA GLU A 106 -18.64 1.33 4.25
C GLU A 106 -17.18 1.07 3.87
N TYR A 107 -16.92 0.15 2.93
CA TYR A 107 -15.56 -0.11 2.45
C TYR A 107 -15.08 0.98 1.51
N LEU A 108 -15.99 1.51 0.67
CA LEU A 108 -15.70 2.70 -0.13
C LEU A 108 -15.34 3.89 0.75
N GLN A 109 -16.02 4.07 1.88
CA GLN A 109 -15.73 5.18 2.79
C GLN A 109 -14.29 5.08 3.37
N ILE A 110 -13.79 3.87 3.62
CA ILE A 110 -12.39 3.66 4.03
C ILE A 110 -11.41 4.01 2.90
N ILE A 111 -11.69 3.60 1.65
CA ILE A 111 -10.89 3.96 0.47
C ILE A 111 -10.84 5.49 0.28
N ILE A 112 -11.98 6.17 0.41
CA ILE A 112 -12.09 7.63 0.32
C ILE A 112 -11.26 8.31 1.41
N THR A 113 -11.34 7.81 2.64
CA THR A 113 -10.60 8.34 3.79
C THR A 113 -9.10 8.20 3.56
N ALA A 114 -8.66 7.02 3.13
CA ALA A 114 -7.27 6.73 2.79
C ALA A 114 -6.76 7.62 1.64
N ALA A 115 -7.56 7.83 0.59
CA ALA A 115 -7.20 8.71 -0.52
C ALA A 115 -7.05 10.16 -0.06
N SER A 116 -7.93 10.63 0.83
CA SER A 116 -7.79 11.94 1.46
C SER A 116 -6.48 12.04 2.22
N SER A 117 -6.15 11.07 3.07
CA SER A 117 -4.90 11.06 3.85
C SER A 117 -3.65 11.00 2.98
N LEU A 118 -3.62 10.13 1.95
CA LEU A 118 -2.50 10.05 1.01
C LEU A 118 -2.31 11.36 0.24
N SER A 119 -3.42 12.02 -0.14
CA SER A 119 -3.37 13.27 -0.91
C SER A 119 -2.72 14.43 -0.15
N THR A 120 -2.72 14.43 1.19
CA THR A 120 -2.06 15.48 1.99
C THR A 120 -0.54 15.45 1.85
N ARG A 121 0.03 14.35 1.33
CA ARG A 121 1.47 14.18 1.10
C ARG A 121 1.91 14.71 -0.28
N TYR A 122 0.99 15.18 -1.11
CA TYR A 122 1.32 15.76 -2.41
C TYR A 122 1.89 17.18 -2.27
N SER A 123 2.98 17.46 -2.98
CA SER A 123 3.53 18.81 -3.15
C SER A 123 3.28 19.31 -4.56
N SER A 124 2.70 20.51 -4.70
CA SER A 124 2.49 21.15 -6.00
C SER A 124 3.80 21.57 -6.67
N GLU A 125 4.84 21.90 -5.90
CA GLU A 125 6.13 22.29 -6.47
C GLU A 125 6.93 21.09 -6.96
N VAL A 126 6.97 20.02 -6.17
CA VAL A 126 7.66 18.78 -6.57
C VAL A 126 6.83 18.02 -7.63
N ARG A 127 5.51 18.15 -7.55
CA ARG A 127 4.50 17.44 -8.36
C ARG A 127 4.46 15.93 -8.09
N CYS A 128 4.89 15.53 -6.90
CA CYS A 128 4.89 14.15 -6.41
C CYS A 128 4.22 14.06 -5.04
N ILE A 129 4.01 12.83 -4.63
CA ILE A 129 3.56 12.43 -3.29
C ILE A 129 4.81 12.02 -2.53
N ARG A 130 4.98 12.55 -1.32
CA ARG A 130 6.13 12.28 -0.47
C ARG A 130 6.07 10.85 0.06
N SER A 131 7.17 10.10 -0.05
CA SER A 131 7.20 8.72 0.40
C SER A 131 7.24 8.59 1.92
N TRP A 132 8.18 9.26 2.59
CA TRP A 132 8.24 9.39 4.05
C TRP A 132 8.82 10.75 4.44
N ASP A 133 8.66 11.12 5.72
CA ASP A 133 9.15 12.39 6.22
C ASP A 133 10.66 12.30 6.50
N SER A 134 11.43 13.27 5.98
CA SER A 134 12.88 13.33 6.08
C SER A 134 13.35 14.74 6.37
N LYS A 135 14.53 14.86 6.99
CA LYS A 135 15.23 16.15 7.16
C LYS A 135 16.02 16.57 5.92
N GLU A 136 16.30 15.64 5.02
CA GLU A 136 17.21 15.84 3.88
C GLU A 136 16.49 16.40 2.63
N GLY A 137 15.15 16.33 2.57
CA GLY A 137 14.36 16.89 1.47
C GLY A 137 13.09 16.08 1.16
N PHE A 138 12.50 16.34 0.00
CA PHE A 138 11.30 15.63 -0.47
C PHE A 138 11.70 14.33 -1.17
N LEU A 139 11.52 13.21 -0.48
CA LEU A 139 11.92 11.90 -0.99
C LEU A 139 10.74 11.21 -1.69
N VAL A 140 11.00 10.68 -2.89
CA VAL A 140 10.06 9.89 -3.66
C VAL A 140 10.72 8.58 -4.08
N ILE A 141 10.10 7.45 -3.73
CA ILE A 141 10.55 6.13 -4.18
C ILE A 141 9.69 5.54 -5.28
N ILE A 142 10.27 4.62 -6.03
CA ILE A 142 9.59 3.98 -7.16
C ILE A 142 8.33 3.22 -6.71
N ASP A 143 8.34 2.61 -5.52
CA ASP A 143 7.24 1.89 -4.89
C ASP A 143 5.99 2.78 -4.69
N ASN A 144 6.20 4.09 -4.61
CA ASN A 144 5.12 5.08 -4.49
C ASN A 144 4.17 5.04 -5.70
N MET A 145 4.60 4.51 -6.84
CA MET A 145 3.75 4.26 -8.01
C MET A 145 2.62 3.27 -7.72
N MET A 146 2.88 2.25 -6.91
CA MET A 146 1.88 1.23 -6.57
C MET A 146 0.77 1.80 -5.68
N ASN A 147 1.07 2.84 -4.92
CA ASN A 147 0.12 3.50 -4.03
C ASN A 147 -0.84 4.45 -4.77
N LEU A 148 -0.57 4.75 -6.05
CA LEU A 148 -1.43 5.63 -6.86
C LEU A 148 -2.78 5.02 -7.22
N GLU A 149 -2.89 3.68 -7.21
CA GLU A 149 -4.15 2.97 -7.46
C GLU A 149 -5.26 3.46 -6.51
N LEU A 150 -4.91 3.73 -5.24
CA LEU A 150 -5.82 4.27 -4.24
C LEU A 150 -6.48 5.59 -4.70
N LEU A 151 -5.68 6.52 -5.24
CA LEU A 151 -6.17 7.81 -5.69
C LEU A 151 -7.01 7.69 -6.96
N PHE A 152 -6.62 6.82 -7.90
CA PHE A 152 -7.39 6.57 -9.11
C PHE A 152 -8.73 5.91 -8.80
N GLU A 153 -8.76 4.89 -7.94
CA GLU A 153 -10.00 4.22 -7.54
C GLU A 153 -10.93 5.20 -6.81
N ALA A 154 -10.42 5.93 -5.81
CA ALA A 154 -11.24 6.91 -5.10
C ALA A 154 -11.78 8.00 -6.03
N SER A 155 -10.97 8.46 -7.00
CA SER A 155 -11.40 9.41 -8.02
C SER A 155 -12.53 8.86 -8.88
N TYR A 156 -12.38 7.63 -9.37
CA TYR A 156 -13.37 6.96 -10.20
C TYR A 156 -14.72 6.80 -9.46
N GLN A 157 -14.68 6.39 -8.20
CA GLN A 157 -15.91 6.16 -7.41
C GLN A 157 -16.63 7.46 -7.00
N THR A 158 -15.91 8.57 -6.90
CA THR A 158 -16.47 9.85 -6.41
C THR A 158 -16.62 10.92 -7.49
N ASN A 159 -16.12 10.66 -8.70
CA ASN A 159 -15.93 11.66 -9.77
C ASN A 159 -15.04 12.86 -9.33
N ASN A 160 -14.20 12.70 -8.31
CA ASN A 160 -13.28 13.73 -7.85
C ASN A 160 -12.02 13.75 -8.73
N GLN A 161 -11.98 14.65 -9.71
CA GLN A 161 -10.84 14.79 -10.62
C GLN A 161 -9.54 15.22 -9.94
N THR A 162 -9.60 15.78 -8.72
CA THR A 162 -8.40 16.21 -7.98
C THR A 162 -7.46 15.03 -7.75
N TRP A 163 -7.95 13.93 -7.17
CA TRP A 163 -7.12 12.76 -6.86
C TRP A 163 -6.51 12.13 -8.11
N HIS A 164 -7.29 12.03 -9.20
CA HIS A 164 -6.77 11.61 -10.50
C HIS A 164 -5.61 12.50 -10.95
N ASN A 165 -5.77 13.82 -10.90
CA ASN A 165 -4.74 14.76 -11.35
C ASN A 165 -3.48 14.72 -10.49
N LEU A 166 -3.60 14.48 -9.18
CA LEU A 166 -2.44 14.28 -8.30
C LEU A 166 -1.66 13.01 -8.68
N ALA A 167 -2.37 11.89 -8.82
CA ALA A 167 -1.78 10.61 -9.20
C ALA A 167 -1.14 10.65 -10.59
N TRP A 168 -1.84 11.25 -11.55
CA TRP A 168 -1.33 11.44 -12.92
C TRP A 168 -0.07 12.31 -12.96
N GLN A 169 -0.03 13.40 -12.19
CA GLN A 169 1.17 14.24 -12.10
C GLN A 169 2.35 13.50 -11.46
N HIS A 170 2.11 12.76 -10.37
CA HIS A 170 3.12 11.92 -9.75
C HIS A 170 3.70 10.93 -10.77
N ALA A 171 2.82 10.16 -11.44
CA ALA A 171 3.24 9.14 -12.41
C ALA A 171 4.11 9.74 -13.53
N ASN A 172 3.73 10.89 -14.06
CA ASN A 172 4.52 11.56 -15.08
C ASN A 172 5.87 12.02 -14.54
N ARG A 173 5.93 12.64 -13.36
CA ARG A 173 7.20 13.10 -12.80
C ARG A 173 8.13 11.91 -12.53
N THR A 174 7.61 10.83 -11.98
CA THR A 174 8.36 9.57 -11.78
C THR A 174 8.89 9.00 -13.09
N MET A 175 8.10 9.01 -14.17
CA MET A 175 8.55 8.56 -15.49
C MET A 175 9.76 9.35 -15.99
N TYR A 176 9.79 10.67 -15.79
CA TYR A 176 10.92 11.50 -16.20
C TYR A 176 12.15 11.35 -15.30
N GLU A 177 11.94 11.16 -13.99
CA GLU A 177 13.03 11.31 -13.02
C GLU A 177 13.61 10.00 -12.51
N HIS A 178 12.80 8.95 -12.35
CA HIS A 178 13.25 7.68 -11.77
C HIS A 178 13.89 6.74 -12.77
N PHE A 179 13.68 6.93 -14.08
CA PHE A 179 14.23 6.06 -15.12
C PHE A 179 15.62 6.53 -15.57
N ARG A 180 16.54 5.57 -15.69
CA ARG A 180 17.86 5.75 -16.29
C ARG A 180 17.78 5.63 -17.82
N PRO A 181 18.80 6.09 -18.56
CA PRO A 181 18.83 5.95 -20.03
C PRO A 181 18.71 4.50 -20.54
N ASP A 182 19.04 3.51 -19.72
CA ASP A 182 18.92 2.07 -20.03
C ASP A 182 17.59 1.44 -19.58
N ASN A 183 16.62 2.26 -19.15
CA ASN A 183 15.32 1.87 -18.59
C ASN A 183 15.36 1.16 -17.23
N SER A 184 16.53 1.06 -16.57
CA SER A 184 16.55 0.69 -15.15
C SER A 184 16.06 1.85 -14.28
N THR A 185 15.69 1.59 -13.02
CA THR A 185 15.14 2.62 -12.12
C THR A 185 16.08 2.94 -10.95
N TYR A 186 16.13 4.21 -10.57
CA TYR A 186 16.56 4.60 -9.23
C TYR A 186 15.52 4.16 -8.21
N HIS A 187 15.95 3.76 -7.02
CA HIS A 187 15.00 3.52 -5.94
C HIS A 187 14.47 4.85 -5.43
N VAL A 188 15.35 5.83 -5.17
CA VAL A 188 15.01 7.12 -4.55
C VAL A 188 15.41 8.29 -5.45
N VAL A 189 14.50 9.26 -5.59
CA VAL A 189 14.80 10.61 -6.08
C VAL A 189 14.49 11.61 -4.99
N GLU A 190 15.46 12.48 -4.71
CA GLU A 190 15.36 13.56 -3.74
C GLU A 190 15.16 14.89 -4.46
N TYR A 191 14.11 15.62 -4.07
CA TYR A 191 13.77 16.92 -4.63
C TYR A 191 13.90 18.03 -3.58
N ASN A 192 14.23 19.22 -4.06
CA ASN A 192 14.12 20.45 -3.28
C ASN A 192 12.65 20.81 -3.11
N GLU A 193 12.21 20.99 -1.86
CA GLU A 193 10.81 21.30 -1.52
C GLU A 193 10.34 22.67 -2.00
N THR A 194 11.27 23.60 -2.21
CA THR A 194 10.94 25.00 -2.54
C THR A 194 10.67 25.18 -4.04
N ASP A 195 11.43 24.49 -4.90
CA ASP A 195 11.38 24.70 -6.35
C ASP A 195 11.18 23.42 -7.17
N GLY A 196 11.11 22.25 -6.54
CA GLY A 196 10.88 20.97 -7.22
C GLY A 196 12.06 20.48 -8.08
N SER A 197 13.23 21.10 -7.98
CA SER A 197 14.45 20.65 -8.65
C SER A 197 14.96 19.35 -8.03
N VAL A 198 15.61 18.50 -8.86
CA VAL A 198 16.23 17.27 -8.37
C VAL A 198 17.55 17.60 -7.69
N ILE A 199 17.71 17.15 -6.44
CA ILE A 199 18.97 17.26 -5.69
C ILE A 199 19.87 16.07 -6.03
N ARG A 200 19.35 14.84 -5.94
CA ARG A 200 20.09 13.62 -6.27
C ARG A 200 19.18 12.44 -6.59
N LYS A 201 19.74 11.44 -7.26
CA LYS A 201 19.08 10.17 -7.62
C LYS A 201 19.97 9.00 -7.20
N TYR A 202 19.44 8.05 -6.46
CA TYR A 202 20.25 6.96 -5.90
C TYR A 202 19.44 5.69 -5.66
N THR A 203 20.16 4.62 -5.33
CA THR A 203 19.58 3.33 -4.94
C THR A 203 19.84 3.14 -3.45
N ALA A 204 18.79 2.86 -2.68
CA ALA A 204 18.87 2.47 -1.28
C ALA A 204 18.25 1.07 -1.14
N GLN A 205 18.62 0.29 -0.13
CA GLN A 205 17.97 -0.97 0.25
C GLN A 205 17.82 -0.99 1.76
#